data_AF-A0A8A4TRY6-F1
#
_entry.id   AF-A0A8A4TRY6-F1
#
_cell.length_a   1.000
_cell.length_b   1.000
_cell.length_c   1.000
_cell.angle_alpha   90.00
_cell.angle_beta   90.00
_cell.angle_gamma   90.00
#
_symmetry.space_group_name_H-M   'P 1'
#
loop_
_entity.id
_entity.type
_entity.pdbx_description
1 polymer ?
#
loop_
_entity_poly.entity_id
_entity_poly.type
_entity_poly.pdbx_seq_one_letter_code
_entity_poly.pdbx_strand_id
1 'polypeptide(L)'
;MSTFFHIHHDGDAHGPEAQRIHTELIEPVMRDLEERGRLDRFYVLNFSGPRPFVRLIVEPRESHGSNLAREVLASLRSRARELDFLGEHDIQPQGKVA
;
A
#
# COMPACT_ATOMS: atom_id res chain seq x y z
N MET A 1 8.14 5.60 -13.63
CA MET A 1 8.76 4.84 -12.53
C MET A 1 7.80 4.68 -11.37
N SER A 2 7.21 3.49 -11.29
CA SER A 2 6.26 3.06 -10.25
C SER A 2 7.01 2.61 -8.99
N THR A 3 6.41 2.80 -7.82
CA THR A 3 6.95 2.30 -6.53
C THR A 3 6.07 1.16 -6.05
N PHE A 4 6.64 0.17 -5.37
CA PHE A 4 5.85 -0.91 -4.78
C PHE A 4 6.14 -1.14 -3.30
N PHE A 5 5.10 -1.54 -2.58
CA PHE A 5 5.09 -1.82 -1.16
C PHE A 5 4.64 -3.25 -0.92
N HIS A 6 5.24 -3.93 0.05
CA HIS A 6 4.71 -5.17 0.59
C HIS A 6 4.08 -4.89 1.95
N ILE A 7 2.88 -5.41 2.14
CA ILE A 7 2.11 -5.35 3.39
C ILE A 7 1.93 -6.79 3.84
N HIS A 8 2.76 -7.22 4.80
CA HIS A 8 2.71 -8.58 5.34
C HIS A 8 1.54 -8.74 6.30
N HIS A 9 0.95 -9.93 6.32
CA HIS A 9 -0.11 -10.28 7.25
C HIS A 9 -0.07 -11.78 7.58
N ASP A 10 -0.67 -12.15 8.71
CA ASP A 10 -0.67 -13.54 9.19
C ASP A 10 -1.84 -14.38 8.64
N GLY A 11 -2.81 -13.73 7.98
CA GLY A 11 -3.98 -14.38 7.39
C GLY A 11 -3.73 -15.02 6.00
N ASP A 12 -4.78 -15.64 5.46
CA ASP A 12 -4.78 -16.16 4.09
C ASP A 12 -4.74 -15.02 3.04
N ALA A 13 -4.02 -15.23 1.94
CA ALA A 13 -3.84 -14.20 0.90
C ALA A 13 -5.14 -13.80 0.18
N HIS A 14 -6.17 -14.63 0.25
CA HIS A 14 -7.51 -14.34 -0.25
C HIS A 14 -8.54 -14.30 0.88
N GLY A 15 -8.08 -14.33 2.13
CA GLY A 15 -8.92 -14.34 3.32
C GLY A 15 -9.42 -12.95 3.71
N PRO A 16 -10.23 -12.90 4.80
CA PRO A 16 -10.78 -11.65 5.32
C PRO A 16 -9.70 -10.60 5.64
N GLU A 17 -8.52 -11.03 6.07
CA GLU A 17 -7.39 -10.14 6.39
C GLU A 17 -6.88 -9.38 5.16
N ALA A 18 -6.64 -10.09 4.05
CA ALA A 18 -6.22 -9.47 2.79
C ALA A 18 -7.31 -8.54 2.22
N GLN A 19 -8.59 -8.94 2.33
CA GLN A 19 -9.71 -8.09 1.94
C GLN A 19 -9.76 -6.80 2.77
N ARG A 20 -9.53 -6.91 4.09
CA ARG A 20 -9.54 -5.79 5.02
C ARG A 20 -8.37 -4.84 4.81
N ILE A 21 -7.17 -5.37 4.54
CA ILE A 21 -6.00 -4.57 4.08
C ILE A 21 -6.38 -3.77 2.82
N HIS A 22 -7.06 -4.38 1.87
CA HIS A 22 -7.47 -3.68 0.67
C HIS A 22 -8.49 -2.57 0.97
N THR A 23 -9.61 -2.89 1.62
CA THR A 23 -10.76 -1.97 1.73
C THR A 23 -10.63 -0.94 2.84
N GLU A 24 -9.99 -1.27 3.96
CA GLU A 24 -9.92 -0.36 5.12
C GLU A 24 -8.63 0.45 5.17
N LEU A 25 -7.54 -0.11 4.60
CA LEU A 25 -6.21 0.47 4.65
C LEU A 25 -5.75 1.06 3.31
N ILE A 26 -5.67 0.24 2.25
CA ILE A 26 -5.08 0.68 0.96
C ILE A 26 -6.01 1.64 0.23
N GLU A 27 -7.26 1.23 -0.01
CA GLU A 27 -8.19 1.98 -0.87
C GLU A 27 -8.44 3.41 -0.36
N PRO A 28 -8.70 3.66 0.94
CA PRO A 28 -8.90 5.03 1.43
C PRO A 28 -7.66 5.92 1.24
N VAL A 29 -6.46 5.37 1.47
CA VAL A 29 -5.21 6.13 1.34
C VAL A 29 -4.89 6.44 -0.11
N MET A 30 -5.12 5.48 -1.03
CA MET A 30 -4.87 5.70 -2.45
C MET A 30 -5.86 6.68 -3.06
N ARG A 31 -7.16 6.61 -2.67
CA ARG A 31 -8.17 7.56 -3.13
C ARG A 31 -7.88 8.99 -2.68
N ASP A 32 -7.44 9.22 -1.43
CA ASP A 32 -7.01 10.56 -0.99
C ASP A 32 -5.86 11.10 -1.86
N LEU A 33 -4.87 10.26 -2.17
CA LEU A 33 -3.75 10.67 -3.01
C LEU A 33 -4.15 10.92 -4.47
N GLU A 34 -5.10 10.17 -5.00
CA GLU A 34 -5.68 10.37 -6.33
C GLU A 34 -6.47 11.69 -6.39
N GLU A 35 -7.34 11.96 -5.42
CA GLU A 35 -8.11 13.20 -5.30
C GLU A 35 -7.20 14.43 -5.18
N ARG A 36 -6.07 14.29 -4.48
CA ARG A 36 -5.04 15.34 -4.36
C ARG A 36 -4.13 15.46 -5.59
N GLY A 37 -4.41 14.71 -6.65
CA GLY A 37 -3.67 14.72 -7.92
C GLY A 37 -2.25 14.17 -7.83
N ARG A 38 -1.94 13.39 -6.77
CA ARG A 38 -0.62 12.83 -6.49
C ARG A 38 -0.39 11.51 -7.24
N LEU A 39 -1.46 10.74 -7.40
CA LEU A 39 -1.47 9.39 -7.96
C LEU A 39 -2.22 9.39 -9.30
N ASP A 40 -1.68 8.70 -10.31
CA ASP A 40 -2.40 8.43 -11.57
C ASP A 40 -3.24 7.15 -11.45
N ARG A 41 -2.64 6.10 -10.86
CA ARG A 41 -3.26 4.80 -10.65
C ARG A 41 -2.53 4.00 -9.57
N PHE A 42 -3.20 2.99 -9.03
CA PHE A 42 -2.60 1.97 -8.19
C PHE A 42 -3.13 0.58 -8.52
N TYR A 43 -2.34 -0.43 -8.15
CA TYR A 43 -2.71 -1.83 -8.30
C TYR A 43 -2.46 -2.59 -6.99
N VAL A 44 -3.34 -3.52 -6.68
CA VAL A 44 -3.24 -4.38 -5.50
C VAL A 44 -3.17 -5.83 -5.98
N LEU A 45 -2.13 -6.55 -5.55
CA LEU A 45 -1.90 -7.95 -5.88
C LEU A 45 -1.70 -8.76 -4.60
N ASN A 46 -2.43 -9.86 -4.45
CA ASN A 46 -2.29 -10.73 -3.29
C ASN A 46 -1.31 -11.86 -3.61
N PHE A 47 -0.36 -12.10 -2.69
CA PHE A 47 0.64 -13.15 -2.83
C PHE A 47 0.46 -14.18 -1.73
N SER A 48 0.26 -15.43 -2.15
CA SER A 48 0.24 -16.61 -1.29
C SER A 48 1.67 -17.11 -1.02
N GLY A 49 1.88 -17.78 0.12
CA GLY A 49 3.16 -18.39 0.46
C GLY A 49 3.33 -18.60 1.97
N PRO A 50 4.53 -19.00 2.43
CA PRO A 50 4.84 -19.19 3.85
C PRO A 50 4.67 -17.91 4.67
N ARG A 51 4.75 -16.75 4.02
CA ARG A 51 4.48 -15.44 4.59
C ARG A 51 3.62 -14.64 3.61
N PRO A 52 2.28 -14.72 3.71
CA PRO A 52 1.36 -13.99 2.85
C PRO A 52 1.60 -12.48 2.91
N PHE A 53 1.34 -11.81 1.79
CA PHE A 53 1.39 -10.35 1.73
C PHE A 53 0.54 -9.79 0.60
N VAL A 54 0.16 -8.53 0.77
CA VAL A 54 -0.43 -7.71 -0.28
C VAL A 54 0.68 -6.84 -0.89
N ARG A 55 0.81 -6.86 -2.22
CA ARG A 55 1.66 -5.94 -2.96
C ARG A 55 0.82 -4.78 -3.49
N LEU A 56 1.15 -3.58 -3.03
CA LEU A 56 0.62 -2.33 -3.57
C LEU A 56 1.64 -1.76 -4.56
N ILE A 57 1.21 -1.45 -5.78
CA ILE A 57 1.99 -0.74 -6.79
C ILE A 57 1.34 0.63 -6.98
N VAL A 58 2.13 1.69 -6.85
CA VAL A 58 1.67 3.08 -7.02
C VAL A 58 2.36 3.74 -8.19
N GLU A 59 1.58 4.38 -9.04
CA GLU A 59 2.07 5.11 -10.21
C GLU A 59 1.86 6.61 -9.99
N PRO A 60 2.94 7.39 -9.79
CA PRO A 60 2.82 8.82 -9.56
C PRO A 60 2.34 9.55 -10.81
N ARG A 61 1.64 10.66 -10.62
CA ARG A 61 1.49 11.65 -11.68
C ARG A 61 2.85 12.31 -11.95
N GLU A 62 3.27 12.38 -13.23
CA GLU A 62 4.64 12.71 -13.67
C GLU A 62 5.25 13.98 -13.03
N SER A 63 4.42 14.93 -12.59
CA SER A 63 4.85 16.21 -11.99
C SER A 63 5.30 16.15 -10.52
N HIS A 64 5.16 15.02 -9.81
CA HIS A 64 5.35 14.98 -8.33
C HIS A 64 6.32 13.88 -7.81
N GLY A 65 7.09 13.27 -8.71
CA GLY A 65 7.75 11.96 -8.50
C GLY A 65 8.86 11.83 -7.43
N SER A 66 9.28 12.86 -6.70
CA SER A 66 10.39 12.72 -5.74
C SER A 66 9.98 12.35 -4.30
N ASN A 67 8.72 12.55 -3.89
CA ASN A 67 8.28 12.31 -2.50
C ASN A 67 7.05 11.40 -2.32
N LEU A 68 6.41 10.92 -3.39
CA LEU A 68 5.18 10.11 -3.27
C LEU A 68 5.39 8.81 -2.46
N ALA A 69 6.51 8.12 -2.65
CA ALA A 69 6.77 6.87 -1.93
C ALA A 69 6.79 7.06 -0.39
N ARG A 70 7.37 8.17 0.07
CA ARG A 70 7.41 8.52 1.51
C ARG A 70 6.04 8.90 2.02
N GLU A 71 5.29 9.66 1.22
CA GLU A 71 3.93 10.06 1.52
C GLU A 71 3.00 8.84 1.66
N VAL A 72 3.04 7.93 0.68
CA VAL A 72 2.29 6.67 0.72
C VAL A 72 2.65 5.85 1.97
N LEU A 73 3.94 5.69 2.26
CA LEU A 73 4.38 4.93 3.43
C LEU A 73 3.87 5.54 4.74
N ALA A 74 3.96 6.87 4.88
CA ALA A 74 3.51 7.59 6.07
C ALA A 74 1.98 7.47 6.24
N SER A 75 1.21 7.68 5.17
CA SER A 75 -0.25 7.59 5.21
C SER A 75 -0.73 6.18 5.53
N LEU A 76 -0.14 5.14 4.91
CA LEU A 76 -0.47 3.75 5.22
C LEU A 76 -0.16 3.41 6.69
N ARG A 77 1.00 3.84 7.21
CA ARG A 77 1.36 3.57 8.61
C ARG A 77 0.46 4.31 9.61
N SER A 78 0.10 5.56 9.33
CA SER A 78 -0.85 6.31 10.17
C SER A 78 -2.20 5.60 10.23
N ARG A 79 -2.73 5.23 9.06
CA ARG A 79 -4.02 4.53 8.94
C ARG A 79 -4.01 3.15 9.61
N ALA A 80 -2.95 2.37 9.42
CA ALA A 80 -2.81 1.07 10.07
C ALA A 80 -2.81 1.17 11.61
N ARG A 81 -2.20 2.24 12.15
CA ARG A 81 -2.21 2.54 13.59
C ARG A 81 -3.60 2.96 14.08
N GLU A 82 -4.32 3.79 13.32
CA GLU A 82 -5.70 4.19 13.65
C GLU A 82 -6.66 2.99 13.73
N LEU A 83 -6.42 1.96 12.91
CA LEU A 83 -7.24 0.75 12.85
C LEU A 83 -6.80 -0.35 13.83
N ASP A 84 -5.72 -0.14 14.59
CA ASP A 84 -5.06 -1.17 15.42
C ASP A 84 -4.85 -2.49 14.68
N PHE A 85 -4.37 -2.39 13.43
CA PHE A 85 -4.46 -3.49 12.47
C PHE A 85 -3.12 -4.12 12.12
N LEU A 86 -2.08 -3.31 11.91
CA LEU A 86 -0.73 -3.77 11.53
C LEU A 86 0.34 -2.97 12.27
N GLY A 87 1.48 -3.61 12.54
CA GLY A 87 2.66 -2.97 13.07
C GLY A 87 3.39 -2.13 12.01
N GLU A 88 4.24 -1.20 12.46
CA GLU A 88 4.99 -0.31 11.56
C GLU A 88 5.92 -1.06 10.58
N HIS A 89 6.40 -2.23 10.99
CA HIS A 89 7.32 -3.07 10.22
C HIS A 89 6.63 -3.96 9.18
N ASP A 90 5.30 -4.06 9.21
CA ASP A 90 4.54 -4.90 8.29
C ASP A 90 4.36 -4.23 6.92
N ILE A 91 4.57 -2.91 6.84
CA ILE A 91 4.48 -2.11 5.61
C ILE A 91 5.89 -1.64 5.21
N GLN A 92 6.38 -2.17 4.08
CA GLN A 92 7.74 -1.93 3.61
C GLN A 92 7.77 -1.50 2.14
N PRO A 93 8.50 -0.42 1.78
CA PRO A 93 8.83 -0.14 0.39
C PRO A 93 9.85 -1.17 -0.09
N GLN A 94 9.62 -1.75 -1.27
CA GLN A 94 10.44 -2.87 -1.77
C GLN A 94 11.21 -2.54 -3.05
N GLY A 95 10.96 -1.40 -3.68
CA GLY A 95 11.78 -0.92 -4.78
C GLY A 95 11.06 0.04 -5.73
N LYS A 96 11.70 0.28 -6.86
CA LYS A 96 11.16 1.05 -7.99
C LYS A 96 11.23 0.18 -9.25
N VAL A 97 10.16 0.17 -10.03
CA VAL A 97 10.16 -0.39 -11.40
C VAL A 97 10.11 0.79 -12.36
N ALA A 98 11.01 0.79 -13.36
CA ALA A 98 11.12 1.84 -14.37
C ALA A 98 9.78 2.14 -15.04
#